data_AF-R9J397-F1
#
_entry.id   AF-R9J397-F1
#
_cell.length_a   1.000
_cell.length_b   1.000
_cell.length_c   1.000
_cell.angle_alpha   90.00
_cell.angle_beta   90.00
_cell.angle_gamma   90.00
#
_symmetry.space_group_name_H-M   'P 1'
#
loop_
_entity.id
_entity.type
_entity.pdbx_description
1 polymer ?
#
loop_
_entity_poly.entity_id
_entity_poly.type
_entity_poly.pdbx_seq_one_letter_code
_entity_poly.pdbx_strand_id
1 'polypeptide(L)'
;MNYYINEHSLRGQFEKADDFWNSIREYTLPALKKIESNNENVIWKKDSLWQTAVCEDYTLAQLLNAKGGKNERSGITAALKIKLLKLVNQEPYWSIDEGSEVEVCEYGFDFPYSKTFPKVNCFTEAIANEGRILSFVHENYKRDTLEFIVIINGKEKNLCLDNIYSKEWWKKEPLIKTWRLEGGYLIEIRSNEYTYHPPHFHVSYNEFEAVFRLADGQLYRSGKKNPSPKFFQVIREWYGENAEFLQNAWNEFHESSMHEST
;
A
#
# COMPACT_ATOMS: atom_id res chain seq x y z
N MET A 1 1.66 -7.45 4.11
CA MET A 1 2.03 -6.20 3.37
C MET A 1 0.85 -5.23 3.33
N ASN A 2 1.12 -3.92 3.44
CA ASN A 2 0.08 -2.89 3.40
C ASN A 2 -0.13 -2.31 1.98
N TYR A 3 -1.39 -2.18 1.57
CA TYR A 3 -1.81 -1.56 0.32
C TYR A 3 -2.84 -0.47 0.62
N TYR A 4 -2.73 0.69 -0.02
CA TYR A 4 -3.60 1.84 0.21
C TYR A 4 -4.36 2.17 -1.08
N ILE A 5 -5.70 2.14 -1.00
CA ILE A 5 -6.55 2.57 -2.10
C ILE A 5 -6.36 4.08 -2.32
N ASN A 6 -5.99 4.44 -3.54
CA ASN A 6 -5.93 5.84 -3.97
C ASN A 6 -7.32 6.33 -4.37
N GLU A 7 -8.03 6.98 -3.45
CA GLU A 7 -9.34 7.55 -3.71
C GLU A 7 -9.30 8.68 -4.74
N HIS A 8 -8.17 9.38 -4.88
CA HIS A 8 -8.00 10.45 -5.87
C HIS A 8 -7.95 9.93 -7.31
N SER A 9 -7.82 8.62 -7.50
CA SER A 9 -7.99 7.98 -8.82
C SER A 9 -9.46 7.73 -9.19
N LEU A 10 -10.43 8.16 -8.37
CA LEU A 10 -11.86 8.21 -8.70
C LEU A 10 -12.38 9.65 -8.53
N ARG A 11 -12.76 10.29 -9.63
CA ARG A 11 -13.12 11.71 -9.68
C ARG A 11 -14.23 12.00 -10.70
N GLY A 12 -15.20 11.10 -10.81
CA GLY A 12 -16.27 11.27 -11.80
C GLY A 12 -15.81 11.06 -13.24
N GLN A 13 -14.67 10.38 -13.46
CA GLN A 13 -14.02 10.31 -14.78
C GLN A 13 -14.72 9.38 -15.79
N PHE A 14 -15.68 8.56 -15.34
CA PHE A 14 -16.39 7.63 -16.22
C PHE A 14 -17.68 8.28 -16.73
N GLU A 15 -17.87 8.28 -18.05
CA GLU A 15 -19.11 8.76 -18.66
C GLU A 15 -20.31 7.90 -18.26
N LYS A 16 -20.11 6.58 -18.16
CA LYS A 16 -21.17 5.61 -17.86
C LYS A 16 -20.71 4.59 -16.81
N ALA A 17 -21.68 4.07 -16.05
CA ALA A 17 -21.44 3.02 -15.07
C ALA A 17 -20.82 1.76 -15.70
N ASP A 18 -21.21 1.41 -16.93
CA ASP A 18 -20.66 0.24 -17.63
C ASP A 18 -19.15 0.39 -17.90
N ASP A 19 -18.66 1.60 -18.19
CA ASP A 19 -17.22 1.86 -18.40
C ASP A 19 -16.43 1.68 -17.11
N PHE A 20 -17.00 2.15 -15.99
CA PHE A 20 -16.45 1.88 -14.67
C PHE A 20 -16.37 0.37 -14.39
N TRP A 21 -17.46 -0.38 -14.59
CA TRP A 21 -17.46 -1.82 -14.33
C TRP A 21 -16.49 -2.60 -15.22
N ASN A 22 -16.34 -2.20 -16.48
CA ASN A 22 -15.35 -2.77 -17.40
C ASN A 22 -13.92 -2.49 -16.91
N SER A 23 -13.64 -1.25 -16.50
CA SER A 23 -12.34 -0.86 -15.94
C SER A 23 -12.00 -1.65 -14.67
N ILE A 24 -12.95 -1.80 -13.73
CA ILE A 24 -12.75 -2.63 -12.53
C ILE A 24 -12.44 -4.07 -12.92
N ARG A 25 -13.19 -4.65 -13.87
CA ARG A 25 -13.01 -6.04 -14.29
C ARG A 25 -11.63 -6.28 -14.88
N GLU A 26 -11.15 -5.36 -15.70
CA GLU A 26 -9.90 -5.50 -16.44
C GLU A 26 -8.66 -5.21 -15.57
N TYR A 27 -8.74 -4.22 -14.68
CA TYR A 27 -7.56 -3.68 -13.99
C TYR A 27 -7.60 -3.91 -12.47
N THR A 28 -8.63 -3.42 -11.79
CA THR A 28 -8.67 -3.41 -10.31
C THR A 28 -8.94 -4.80 -9.73
N LEU A 29 -9.85 -5.58 -10.31
CA LEU A 29 -10.21 -6.91 -9.80
C LEU A 29 -9.00 -7.88 -9.80
N PRO A 30 -8.20 -8.00 -10.88
CA PRO A 30 -6.99 -8.81 -10.86
C PRO A 30 -6.01 -8.41 -9.75
N ALA A 31 -5.79 -7.11 -9.54
CA ALA A 31 -4.93 -6.62 -8.47
C ALA A 31 -5.48 -7.01 -7.08
N LEU A 32 -6.77 -6.80 -6.82
CA LEU A 32 -7.39 -7.20 -5.56
C LEU A 32 -7.29 -8.71 -5.31
N LYS A 33 -7.48 -9.55 -6.35
CA LYS A 33 -7.35 -11.01 -6.22
C LYS A 33 -5.92 -11.44 -5.90
N LYS A 34 -4.93 -10.80 -6.51
CA LYS A 34 -3.52 -11.09 -6.26
C LYS A 34 -3.10 -10.64 -4.86
N ILE A 35 -3.56 -9.48 -4.39
CA ILE A 35 -3.33 -9.04 -3.01
C ILE A 35 -3.93 -10.03 -2.01
N GLU A 36 -5.19 -10.41 -2.19
CA GLU A 36 -5.90 -11.35 -1.30
C GLU A 36 -5.38 -12.80 -1.36
N SER A 37 -4.54 -13.14 -2.34
CA SER A 37 -3.93 -14.49 -2.41
C SER A 37 -2.94 -14.75 -1.26
N ASN A 38 -2.48 -13.70 -0.59
CA ASN A 38 -1.73 -13.77 0.66
C ASN A 38 -2.59 -13.19 1.79
N ASN A 39 -2.88 -14.00 2.81
CA ASN A 39 -3.73 -13.65 3.95
C ASN A 39 -3.08 -12.63 4.91
N GLU A 40 -1.77 -12.41 4.83
CA GLU A 40 -1.03 -11.41 5.59
C GLU A 40 -1.06 -10.03 4.90
N ASN A 41 -1.71 -9.91 3.73
CA ASN A 41 -1.90 -8.64 3.05
C ASN A 41 -3.12 -7.88 3.57
N VAL A 42 -2.95 -6.57 3.68
CA VAL A 42 -3.96 -5.66 4.24
C VAL A 42 -4.23 -4.54 3.25
N ILE A 43 -5.51 -4.30 2.95
CA ILE A 43 -5.95 -3.22 2.06
C ILE A 43 -6.62 -2.13 2.89
N TRP A 44 -5.91 -1.01 3.01
CA TRP A 44 -6.34 0.22 3.66
C TRP A 44 -7.08 1.11 2.68
N LYS A 45 -8.09 1.81 3.20
CA LYS A 45 -8.91 2.74 2.43
C LYS A 45 -9.39 3.84 3.35
N LYS A 46 -9.67 5.00 2.74
CA LYS A 46 -10.34 6.09 3.42
C LYS A 46 -11.73 5.63 3.89
N ASP A 47 -12.10 5.98 5.10
CA ASP A 47 -13.44 5.75 5.68
C ASP A 47 -14.61 6.25 4.80
N SER A 48 -14.33 7.26 3.98
CA SER A 48 -15.25 7.95 3.08
C SER A 48 -15.10 7.55 1.61
N LEU A 49 -14.32 6.50 1.28
CA LEU A 49 -14.12 6.03 -0.10
C LEU A 49 -15.45 5.76 -0.84
N TRP A 50 -16.48 5.32 -0.12
CA TRP A 50 -17.80 5.05 -0.68
C TRP A 50 -18.54 6.30 -1.18
N GLN A 51 -18.15 7.49 -0.72
CA GLN A 51 -18.73 8.78 -1.13
C GLN A 51 -18.11 9.33 -2.41
N THR A 52 -16.97 8.78 -2.86
CA THR A 52 -16.23 9.31 -3.99
C THR A 52 -17.03 9.24 -5.28
N ALA A 53 -17.00 10.32 -6.06
CA ALA A 53 -17.62 10.39 -7.39
C ALA A 53 -16.93 9.42 -8.36
N VAL A 54 -17.72 8.61 -9.06
CA VAL A 54 -17.22 7.65 -10.07
C VAL A 54 -17.62 8.10 -11.47
N CYS A 55 -18.88 8.50 -11.62
CA CYS A 55 -19.39 9.24 -12.77
C CYS A 55 -19.80 10.65 -12.32
N GLU A 56 -20.16 11.52 -13.25
CA GLU A 56 -20.71 12.86 -12.94
C GLU A 56 -21.92 12.78 -11.99
N ASP A 57 -22.84 11.84 -12.24
CA ASP A 57 -24.10 11.71 -11.50
C ASP A 57 -24.07 10.68 -10.35
N TYR A 58 -22.98 9.90 -10.22
CA TYR A 58 -22.98 8.73 -9.35
C TYR A 58 -21.72 8.62 -8.49
N THR A 59 -21.95 8.44 -7.19
CA THR A 59 -20.93 8.01 -6.24
C THR A 59 -20.72 6.50 -6.28
N LEU A 60 -19.59 6.04 -5.71
CA LEU A 60 -19.31 4.61 -5.57
C LEU A 60 -20.43 3.89 -4.82
N ALA A 61 -20.93 4.43 -3.71
CA ALA A 61 -22.03 3.83 -2.96
C ALA A 61 -23.32 3.72 -3.79
N GLN A 62 -23.65 4.72 -4.61
CA GLN A 62 -24.85 4.66 -5.45
C GLN A 62 -24.73 3.56 -6.51
N LEU A 63 -23.57 3.41 -7.16
CA LEU A 63 -23.32 2.32 -8.11
C LEU A 63 -23.34 0.94 -7.43
N LEU A 64 -22.76 0.82 -6.23
CA LEU A 64 -22.74 -0.41 -5.45
C LEU A 64 -24.13 -0.80 -4.91
N ASN A 65 -25.06 0.14 -4.76
CA ASN A 65 -26.42 -0.12 -4.27
C ASN A 65 -27.50 -0.10 -5.36
N ALA A 66 -27.17 0.32 -6.59
CA ALA A 66 -28.12 0.34 -7.70
C ALA A 66 -28.73 -1.05 -7.92
N LYS A 67 -30.06 -1.13 -8.05
CA LYS A 67 -30.72 -2.38 -8.46
C LYS A 67 -30.43 -2.58 -9.93
N GLY A 68 -29.89 -3.73 -10.29
CA GLY A 68 -29.31 -3.90 -11.61
C GLY A 68 -30.26 -3.67 -12.77
N GLY A 69 -29.77 -2.94 -13.77
CA GLY A 69 -30.41 -2.84 -15.08
C GLY A 69 -30.40 -4.20 -15.81
N LYS A 70 -31.16 -4.33 -16.90
CA LYS A 70 -31.32 -5.60 -17.66
C LYS A 70 -30.01 -6.28 -18.08
N ASN A 71 -28.89 -5.55 -18.13
CA ASN A 71 -27.54 -6.05 -18.47
C ASN A 71 -26.69 -6.51 -17.24
N GLU A 72 -27.14 -6.28 -16.00
CA GLU A 72 -26.45 -6.76 -14.78
C GLU A 72 -26.68 -8.27 -14.50
N ARG A 73 -27.39 -8.98 -15.38
CA ARG A 73 -27.70 -10.42 -15.25
C ARG A 73 -26.52 -11.36 -15.47
N SER A 74 -25.30 -10.87 -15.69
CA SER A 74 -24.12 -11.73 -15.66
C SER A 74 -23.67 -11.92 -14.22
N GLY A 75 -23.56 -13.16 -13.74
CA GLY A 75 -23.09 -13.47 -12.37
C GLY A 75 -21.71 -12.85 -12.03
N ILE A 76 -20.94 -12.46 -13.05
CA ILE A 76 -19.64 -11.79 -12.95
C ILE A 76 -19.78 -10.37 -12.37
N THR A 77 -20.76 -9.58 -12.83
CA THR A 77 -20.98 -8.22 -12.31
C THR A 77 -21.47 -8.25 -10.86
N ALA A 78 -22.30 -9.23 -10.50
CA ALA A 78 -22.74 -9.43 -9.12
C ALA A 78 -21.56 -9.78 -8.19
N ALA A 79 -20.68 -10.71 -8.60
CA ALA A 79 -19.50 -11.08 -7.82
C ALA A 79 -18.52 -9.90 -7.65
N LEU A 80 -18.31 -9.11 -8.71
CA LEU A 80 -17.51 -7.88 -8.67
C LEU A 80 -18.06 -6.88 -7.65
N LYS A 81 -19.37 -6.64 -7.71
CA LYS A 81 -20.07 -5.72 -6.82
C LYS A 81 -19.98 -6.16 -5.36
N ILE A 82 -20.17 -7.45 -5.07
CA ILE A 82 -20.00 -8.01 -3.71
C ILE A 82 -18.57 -7.78 -3.21
N LYS A 83 -17.56 -7.96 -4.07
CA LYS A 83 -16.16 -7.77 -3.69
C LYS A 83 -15.83 -6.32 -3.35
N LEU A 84 -16.29 -5.38 -4.17
CA LEU A 84 -16.13 -3.96 -3.89
C LEU A 84 -16.91 -3.52 -2.65
N LEU A 85 -18.16 -4.00 -2.48
CA LEU A 85 -18.95 -3.78 -1.27
C LEU A 85 -18.23 -4.27 -0.01
N LYS A 86 -17.60 -5.45 -0.08
CA LYS A 86 -16.79 -5.98 1.01
C LYS A 86 -15.60 -5.06 1.29
N LEU A 87 -14.89 -4.63 0.26
CA LEU A 87 -13.74 -3.74 0.38
C LEU A 87 -14.10 -2.40 1.05
N VAL A 88 -15.20 -1.75 0.66
CA VAL A 88 -15.59 -0.45 1.25
C VAL A 88 -16.19 -0.56 2.64
N ASN A 89 -16.72 -1.73 3.05
CA ASN A 89 -17.42 -1.90 4.33
C ASN A 89 -16.65 -2.70 5.39
N GLN A 90 -15.46 -3.23 5.09
CA GLN A 90 -14.65 -3.97 6.06
C GLN A 90 -13.43 -3.19 6.50
N GLU A 91 -13.08 -3.24 7.78
CA GLU A 91 -11.78 -2.76 8.31
C GLU A 91 -10.59 -3.40 7.55
N PRO A 92 -9.44 -2.71 7.44
CA PRO A 92 -9.05 -1.52 8.21
C PRO A 92 -9.19 -0.18 7.47
N TYR A 93 -9.69 0.87 8.12
CA TYR A 93 -9.78 2.23 7.56
C TYR A 93 -8.67 3.15 8.08
N TRP A 94 -8.38 4.20 7.31
CA TRP A 94 -7.66 5.38 7.81
C TRP A 94 -8.56 6.62 7.70
N SER A 95 -8.32 7.62 8.54
CA SER A 95 -9.06 8.89 8.58
C SER A 95 -8.08 10.07 8.66
N ILE A 96 -8.59 11.28 8.40
CA ILE A 96 -7.77 12.51 8.38
C ILE A 96 -7.37 12.96 9.80
N ASP A 97 -8.11 12.52 10.82
CA ASP A 97 -7.88 12.90 12.22
C ASP A 97 -6.65 12.20 12.83
N GLU A 98 -6.19 11.12 12.21
CA GLU A 98 -4.91 10.49 12.54
C GLU A 98 -3.79 11.31 11.88
N GLY A 99 -3.15 12.21 12.62
CA GLY A 99 -2.07 13.04 12.06
C GLY A 99 -0.96 12.20 11.41
N SER A 100 -0.56 12.54 10.18
CA SER A 100 0.56 11.91 9.50
C SER A 100 1.90 12.49 9.98
N GLU A 101 2.86 11.61 10.24
CA GLU A 101 4.27 11.97 10.53
C GLU A 101 5.03 12.39 9.25
N VAL A 102 4.47 12.14 8.08
CA VAL A 102 5.06 12.47 6.77
C VAL A 102 4.57 13.83 6.29
N GLU A 103 5.52 14.70 5.93
CA GLU A 103 5.27 15.99 5.28
C GLU A 103 5.68 15.91 3.80
N VAL A 104 4.70 16.09 2.90
CA VAL A 104 4.92 16.11 1.44
C VAL A 104 5.00 17.56 0.98
N CYS A 105 6.14 17.92 0.39
CA CYS A 105 6.36 19.23 -0.25
C CYS A 105 5.74 19.28 -1.64
N GLU A 106 5.92 18.20 -2.43
CA GLU A 106 5.50 18.15 -3.82
C GLU A 106 5.05 16.74 -4.21
N TYR A 107 3.99 16.68 -5.02
CA TYR A 107 3.54 15.47 -5.71
C TYR A 107 3.99 15.57 -7.17
N GLY A 108 4.87 14.71 -7.66
CA GLY A 108 5.35 14.70 -9.05
C GLY A 108 4.32 14.24 -10.09
N PHE A 109 3.03 14.26 -9.73
CA PHE A 109 1.92 13.77 -10.53
C PHE A 109 0.63 14.54 -10.24
N ASP A 110 -0.34 14.38 -11.13
CA ASP A 110 -1.72 14.89 -10.98
C ASP A 110 -1.81 16.41 -10.74
N PHE A 111 -0.91 17.17 -11.37
CA PHE A 111 -1.02 18.63 -11.38
C PHE A 111 -2.17 19.10 -12.29
N PRO A 112 -2.93 20.12 -11.89
CA PRO A 112 -2.83 20.90 -10.64
C PRO A 112 -3.63 20.32 -9.47
N TYR A 113 -4.39 19.24 -9.67
CA TYR A 113 -5.32 18.69 -8.68
C TYR A 113 -4.63 18.27 -7.38
N SER A 114 -3.37 17.84 -7.42
CA SER A 114 -2.59 17.48 -6.23
C SER A 114 -2.53 18.57 -5.15
N LYS A 115 -2.75 19.84 -5.52
CA LYS A 115 -2.86 20.97 -4.57
C LYS A 115 -4.11 20.93 -3.68
N THR A 116 -5.11 20.12 -4.05
CA THR A 116 -6.33 19.92 -3.26
C THR A 116 -6.26 18.70 -2.35
N PHE A 117 -5.16 17.95 -2.38
CA PHE A 117 -5.00 16.79 -1.50
C PHE A 117 -4.98 17.24 -0.04
N PRO A 118 -5.73 16.57 0.85
CA PRO A 118 -5.63 16.83 2.28
C PRO A 118 -4.22 16.45 2.77
N LYS A 119 -3.78 17.08 3.88
CA LYS A 119 -2.46 16.81 4.48
C LYS A 119 -2.24 15.33 4.78
N VAL A 120 -3.27 14.66 5.32
CA VAL A 120 -3.31 13.21 5.49
C VAL A 120 -4.12 12.63 4.36
N ASN A 121 -3.51 11.76 3.56
CA ASN A 121 -4.14 11.06 2.45
C ASN A 121 -3.50 9.68 2.24
N CYS A 122 -4.02 8.90 1.28
CA CYS A 122 -3.51 7.55 1.00
C CYS A 122 -2.00 7.51 0.70
N PHE A 123 -1.43 8.56 0.10
CA PHE A 123 0.00 8.63 -0.20
C PHE A 123 0.83 8.85 1.05
N THR A 124 0.45 9.82 1.90
CA THR A 124 1.18 10.06 3.16
C THR A 124 1.10 8.86 4.08
N GLU A 125 -0.06 8.20 4.13
CA GLU A 125 -0.25 6.96 4.88
C GLU A 125 0.58 5.80 4.32
N ALA A 126 0.65 5.65 3.01
CA ALA A 126 1.49 4.62 2.39
C ALA A 126 2.98 4.87 2.66
N ILE A 127 3.46 6.13 2.57
CA ILE A 127 4.84 6.48 2.90
C ILE A 127 5.13 6.19 4.37
N ALA A 128 4.24 6.64 5.27
CA ALA A 128 4.41 6.42 6.70
C ALA A 128 4.47 4.92 7.01
N ASN A 129 3.64 4.10 6.36
CA ASN A 129 3.42 2.69 6.67
C ASN A 129 4.15 1.69 5.76
N GLU A 130 5.13 2.16 4.99
CA GLU A 130 5.88 1.35 4.02
C GLU A 130 4.95 0.53 3.09
N GLY A 131 3.80 1.11 2.77
CA GLY A 131 2.74 0.51 1.98
C GLY A 131 2.82 0.86 0.51
N ARG A 132 2.04 0.18 -0.32
CA ARG A 132 1.95 0.43 -1.77
C ARG A 132 0.63 1.10 -2.13
N ILE A 133 0.61 1.83 -3.23
CA ILE A 133 -0.61 2.43 -3.75
C ILE A 133 -1.34 1.45 -4.67
N LEU A 134 -2.66 1.38 -4.52
CA LEU A 134 -3.57 0.70 -5.44
C LEU A 134 -4.50 1.77 -6.05
N SER A 135 -4.27 2.11 -7.31
CA SER A 135 -5.09 3.10 -8.03
C SER A 135 -6.13 2.43 -8.92
N PHE A 136 -7.30 3.06 -9.02
CA PHE A 136 -8.22 2.86 -10.12
C PHE A 136 -7.61 3.43 -11.41
N VAL A 137 -8.09 2.95 -12.57
CA VAL A 137 -7.59 3.46 -13.85
C VAL A 137 -7.96 4.92 -14.01
N HIS A 138 -6.93 5.74 -14.19
CA HIS A 138 -7.04 7.18 -14.35
C HIS A 138 -5.77 7.70 -14.99
N GLU A 139 -5.86 8.61 -15.97
CA GLU A 139 -4.71 9.05 -16.79
C GLU A 139 -3.51 9.51 -15.96
N ASN A 140 -3.75 10.33 -14.93
CA ASN A 140 -2.69 10.83 -14.04
C ASN A 140 -2.00 9.76 -13.17
N TYR A 141 -2.54 8.55 -13.13
CA TYR A 141 -2.03 7.42 -12.33
C TYR A 141 -1.69 6.19 -13.19
N LYS A 142 -1.65 6.31 -14.53
CA LYS A 142 -1.19 5.24 -15.44
C LYS A 142 0.35 5.16 -15.47
N ARG A 143 0.93 4.92 -14.31
CA ARG A 143 2.37 4.76 -14.11
C ARG A 143 2.59 3.87 -12.91
N ASP A 144 3.61 3.04 -12.96
CA ASP A 144 3.83 2.06 -11.90
C ASP A 144 4.52 2.64 -10.65
N THR A 145 5.03 3.87 -10.75
CA THR A 145 5.69 4.59 -9.66
C THR A 145 5.16 6.02 -9.59
N LEU A 146 4.94 6.50 -8.37
CA LEU A 146 4.49 7.86 -8.08
C LEU A 146 5.61 8.59 -7.34
N GLU A 147 6.02 9.73 -7.87
CA GLU A 147 7.15 10.51 -7.36
C GLU A 147 6.68 11.59 -6.39
N PHE A 148 7.45 11.82 -5.33
CA PHE A 148 7.18 12.78 -4.27
C PHE A 148 8.46 13.51 -3.88
N ILE A 149 8.32 14.74 -3.38
CA ILE A 149 9.33 15.41 -2.56
C ILE A 149 8.77 15.49 -1.15
N VAL A 150 9.49 14.94 -0.18
CA VAL A 150 9.08 14.85 1.22
C VAL A 150 10.14 15.41 2.16
N ILE A 151 9.74 15.86 3.34
CA ILE A 151 10.66 16.22 4.41
C ILE A 151 10.84 15.03 5.34
N ILE A 152 12.07 14.52 5.42
CA ILE A 152 12.46 13.49 6.39
C ILE A 152 13.65 14.01 7.18
N ASN A 153 13.52 14.06 8.51
CA ASN A 153 14.55 14.60 9.41
C ASN A 153 14.99 16.03 9.04
N GLY A 154 14.04 16.88 8.65
CA GLY A 154 14.30 18.27 8.26
C GLY A 154 15.04 18.47 6.94
N LYS A 155 15.16 17.42 6.11
CA LYS A 155 15.76 17.49 4.78
C LYS A 155 14.77 17.04 3.72
N GLU A 156 14.73 17.77 2.61
CA GLU A 156 14.02 17.36 1.41
C GLU A 156 14.68 16.11 0.82
N LYS A 157 13.83 15.16 0.44
CA LYS A 157 14.21 13.93 -0.24
C LYS A 157 13.17 13.63 -1.30
N ASN A 158 13.64 13.18 -2.46
CA ASN A 158 12.76 12.55 -3.44
C ASN A 158 12.26 11.23 -2.85
N LEU A 159 11.12 10.70 -3.28
CA LEU A 159 10.64 9.38 -2.90
C LEU A 159 9.75 8.85 -4.02
N CYS A 160 9.75 7.53 -4.23
CA CYS A 160 8.87 6.88 -5.19
C CYS A 160 8.00 5.84 -4.49
N LEU A 161 6.68 5.94 -4.58
CA LEU A 161 5.78 4.85 -4.18
C LEU A 161 5.46 3.94 -5.35
N ASP A 162 5.40 2.64 -5.10
CA ASP A 162 4.78 1.70 -6.03
C ASP A 162 3.30 2.05 -6.23
N ASN A 163 2.84 2.03 -7.47
CA ASN A 163 1.45 2.23 -7.84
C ASN A 163 0.94 1.09 -8.72
N ILE A 164 0.07 0.28 -8.14
CA ILE A 164 -0.58 -0.84 -8.78
C ILE A 164 -1.86 -0.31 -9.42
N TYR A 165 -1.86 -0.14 -10.73
CA TYR A 165 -3.06 0.20 -11.50
C TYR A 165 -3.37 -0.84 -12.58
N SER A 166 -2.46 -1.79 -12.82
CA SER A 166 -2.60 -2.85 -13.82
C SER A 166 -2.00 -4.17 -13.34
N LYS A 167 -2.39 -5.27 -13.98
CA LYS A 167 -1.83 -6.60 -13.69
C LYS A 167 -0.35 -6.74 -14.05
N GLU A 168 0.17 -5.87 -14.92
CA GLU A 168 1.54 -5.93 -15.41
C GLU A 168 2.54 -5.57 -14.30
N TRP A 169 2.12 -4.75 -13.33
CA TRP A 169 2.93 -4.39 -12.17
C TRP A 169 3.45 -5.62 -11.41
N TRP A 170 2.66 -6.71 -11.33
CA TRP A 170 3.07 -7.93 -10.62
C TRP A 170 4.27 -8.65 -11.24
N LYS A 171 4.64 -8.32 -12.48
CA LYS A 171 5.87 -8.86 -13.10
C LYS A 171 7.15 -8.31 -12.44
N LYS A 172 7.04 -7.22 -11.70
CA LYS A 172 8.11 -6.58 -10.94
C LYS A 172 7.80 -6.51 -9.44
N GLU A 173 6.97 -7.43 -8.97
CA GLU A 173 6.67 -7.57 -7.54
C GLU A 173 7.98 -7.69 -6.75
N PRO A 174 8.14 -6.90 -5.67
CA PRO A 174 9.36 -6.94 -4.88
C PRO A 174 9.63 -8.33 -4.30
N LEU A 175 10.90 -8.71 -4.28
CA LEU A 175 11.36 -9.96 -3.70
C LEU A 175 11.33 -9.85 -2.18
N ILE A 176 10.86 -10.90 -1.52
CA ILE A 176 10.81 -10.96 -0.05
C ILE A 176 11.58 -12.19 0.40
N LYS A 177 12.57 -11.98 1.26
CA LYS A 177 13.22 -13.05 2.02
C LYS A 177 12.56 -13.13 3.38
N THR A 178 12.22 -14.35 3.78
CA THR A 178 11.36 -14.59 4.95
C THR A 178 11.93 -15.69 5.83
N TRP A 179 11.87 -15.48 7.15
CA TRP A 179 12.25 -16.45 8.17
C TRP A 179 11.13 -16.61 9.19
N ARG A 180 10.87 -17.85 9.61
CA ARG A 180 9.88 -18.17 10.63
C ARG A 180 10.60 -18.71 11.86
N LEU A 181 10.44 -18.03 12.99
CA LEU A 181 11.00 -18.48 14.27
C LEU A 181 10.05 -19.47 14.94
N GLU A 182 10.60 -20.29 15.84
CA GLU A 182 9.80 -21.03 16.78
C GLU A 182 8.91 -20.07 17.59
N GLY A 183 7.63 -20.41 17.71
CA GLY A 183 6.63 -19.54 18.33
C GLY A 183 5.87 -18.64 17.35
N GLY A 184 6.16 -18.69 16.05
CA GLY A 184 5.30 -18.10 15.01
C GLY A 184 5.62 -16.66 14.63
N TYR A 185 6.79 -16.14 15.00
CA TYR A 185 7.27 -14.85 14.52
C TYR A 185 7.71 -14.98 13.06
N LEU A 186 7.33 -14.00 12.24
CA LEU A 186 7.73 -13.87 10.85
C LEU A 186 8.69 -12.71 10.74
N ILE A 187 9.87 -12.95 10.16
CA ILE A 187 10.89 -11.94 9.89
C ILE A 187 11.02 -11.79 8.39
N GLU A 188 11.07 -10.56 7.90
CA GLU A 188 11.16 -10.26 6.48
C GLU A 188 12.19 -9.18 6.18
N ILE A 189 12.93 -9.40 5.09
CA ILE A 189 13.62 -8.34 4.36
C ILE A 189 12.97 -8.30 2.98
N ARG A 190 12.64 -7.10 2.51
CA ARG A 190 11.95 -6.90 1.24
C ARG A 190 12.84 -6.06 0.32
N SER A 191 12.82 -6.34 -0.98
CA SER A 191 13.52 -5.53 -1.98
C SER A 191 12.73 -4.26 -2.29
N ASN A 192 13.39 -3.28 -2.92
CA ASN A 192 12.77 -2.01 -3.32
C ASN A 192 12.08 -1.28 -2.17
N GLU A 193 12.54 -1.48 -0.93
CA GLU A 193 12.09 -0.65 0.17
C GLU A 193 12.72 0.73 0.02
N TYR A 194 11.87 1.75 0.18
CA TYR A 194 12.15 3.11 -0.25
C TYR A 194 13.56 3.56 0.14
N THR A 195 14.26 4.21 -0.80
CA THR A 195 15.68 4.63 -0.76
C THR A 195 16.07 5.52 0.44
N TYR A 196 15.15 5.76 1.36
CA TYR A 196 15.24 6.74 2.43
C TYR A 196 14.91 6.19 3.81
N HIS A 197 14.42 4.94 3.91
CA HIS A 197 14.41 4.24 5.19
C HIS A 197 15.83 3.71 5.47
N PRO A 198 16.31 3.78 6.72
CA PRO A 198 17.55 3.12 7.07
C PRO A 198 17.42 1.61 6.79
N PRO A 199 18.51 0.89 6.49
CA PRO A 199 18.48 -0.57 6.38
C PRO A 199 17.76 -1.18 7.58
N HIS A 200 16.75 -2.00 7.32
CA HIS A 200 15.84 -2.50 8.34
C HIS A 200 15.30 -3.89 7.99
N PHE A 201 14.62 -4.52 8.96
CA PHE A 201 13.86 -5.74 8.78
C PHE A 201 12.51 -5.63 9.47
N HIS A 202 11.53 -6.36 8.93
CA HIS A 202 10.16 -6.39 9.44
C HIS A 202 9.97 -7.62 10.31
N VAL A 203 9.19 -7.46 11.37
CA VAL A 203 8.77 -8.55 12.24
C VAL A 203 7.26 -8.48 12.41
N SER A 204 6.58 -9.60 12.19
CA SER A 204 5.18 -9.76 12.57
C SER A 204 4.96 -10.98 13.47
N TYR A 205 4.01 -10.88 14.39
CA TYR A 205 3.58 -11.95 15.29
C TYR A 205 2.14 -11.72 15.74
N ASN A 206 1.23 -12.64 15.41
CA ASN A 206 -0.22 -12.47 15.59
C ASN A 206 -0.70 -11.13 15.00
N GLU A 207 -1.14 -10.21 15.85
CA GLU A 207 -1.59 -8.86 15.52
C GLU A 207 -0.51 -7.76 15.61
N PHE A 208 0.71 -8.12 16.01
CA PHE A 208 1.80 -7.18 16.26
C PHE A 208 2.70 -7.11 15.03
N GLU A 209 3.08 -5.89 14.67
CA GLU A 209 4.03 -5.59 13.61
C GLU A 209 5.05 -4.58 14.13
N ALA A 210 6.32 -4.78 13.78
CA ALA A 210 7.39 -3.87 14.14
C ALA A 210 8.52 -3.91 13.11
N VAL A 211 9.19 -2.78 12.95
CA VAL A 211 10.33 -2.58 12.06
C VAL A 211 11.55 -2.28 12.90
N PHE A 212 12.67 -2.94 12.61
CA PHE A 212 13.91 -2.85 13.36
C PHE A 212 15.06 -2.47 12.45
N ARG A 213 15.94 -1.58 12.92
CA ARG A 213 17.12 -1.17 12.14
C ARG A 213 18.15 -2.29 12.09
N LEU A 214 18.76 -2.49 10.92
CA LEU A 214 19.90 -3.40 10.75
C LEU A 214 21.20 -2.85 11.33
N ALA A 215 21.28 -1.53 11.58
CA ALA A 215 22.49 -0.94 12.14
C ALA A 215 22.75 -1.36 13.59
N ASP A 216 21.68 -1.55 14.38
CA ASP A 216 21.78 -1.74 15.83
C ASP A 216 20.69 -2.66 16.43
N GLY A 217 19.79 -3.22 15.61
CA GLY A 217 18.68 -4.06 16.06
C GLY A 217 17.64 -3.31 16.91
N GLN A 218 17.69 -1.97 16.96
CA GLN A 218 16.72 -1.19 17.72
C GLN A 218 15.41 -1.02 16.96
N LEU A 219 14.33 -0.87 17.72
CA LEU A 219 13.02 -0.53 17.18
C LEU A 219 13.12 0.76 16.36
N TYR A 220 12.81 0.66 15.08
CA TYR A 220 12.62 1.80 14.21
C TYR A 220 11.18 2.31 14.31
N ARG A 221 10.22 1.37 14.25
CA ARG A 221 8.79 1.68 14.27
C ARG A 221 7.96 0.50 14.76
N SER A 222 6.84 0.77 15.42
CA SER A 222 5.83 -0.23 15.77
C SER A 222 4.51 0.05 15.07
N GLY A 223 3.75 -1.00 14.77
CA GLY A 223 2.37 -0.87 14.28
C GLY A 223 1.42 -0.30 15.34
N LYS A 224 0.12 -0.23 15.01
CA LYS A 224 -0.91 0.38 15.89
C LYS A 224 -1.02 -0.28 17.27
N LYS A 225 -0.69 -1.56 17.39
CA LYS A 225 -0.65 -2.28 18.68
C LYS A 225 0.79 -2.36 19.19
N ASN A 226 1.01 -1.87 20.41
CA ASN A 226 2.31 -1.92 21.05
C ASN A 226 2.72 -3.38 21.35
N PRO A 227 3.87 -3.85 20.82
CA PRO A 227 4.36 -5.18 21.12
C PRO A 227 4.70 -5.35 22.61
N SER A 228 4.56 -6.58 23.12
CA SER A 228 4.90 -6.89 24.52
C SER A 228 6.42 -6.82 24.79
N PRO A 229 6.87 -6.63 26.04
CA PRO A 229 8.29 -6.73 26.39
C PRO A 229 8.93 -8.05 25.96
N LYS A 230 8.17 -9.16 26.02
CA LYS A 230 8.61 -10.48 25.56
C LYS A 230 8.87 -10.51 24.05
N PHE A 231 8.05 -9.83 23.25
CA PHE A 231 8.28 -9.68 21.81
C PHE A 231 9.66 -9.05 21.55
N PHE A 232 9.95 -7.93 22.22
CA PHE A 232 11.25 -7.26 22.06
C PHE A 232 12.43 -8.11 22.53
N GLN A 233 12.26 -8.87 23.61
CA GLN A 233 13.30 -9.78 24.09
C GLN A 233 13.64 -10.84 23.04
N VAL A 234 12.62 -11.54 22.51
CA VAL A 234 12.81 -12.60 21.52
C VAL A 234 13.51 -12.07 20.27
N ILE A 235 13.07 -10.91 19.75
CA ILE A 235 13.66 -10.35 18.54
C ILE A 235 15.10 -9.87 18.77
N ARG A 236 15.40 -9.31 19.95
CA ARG A 236 16.77 -8.87 20.28
C ARG A 236 17.73 -10.05 20.40
N GLU A 237 17.31 -11.13 21.06
CA GLU A 237 18.10 -12.36 21.18
C GLU A 237 18.37 -12.96 19.79
N TRP A 238 17.33 -13.10 18.97
CA TRP A 238 17.46 -13.64 17.61
C TRP A 238 18.34 -12.76 16.71
N TYR A 239 18.17 -11.42 16.78
CA TYR A 239 19.00 -10.49 16.01
C TYR A 239 20.48 -10.61 16.37
N GLY A 240 20.82 -10.80 17.65
CA GLY A 240 22.20 -10.96 18.11
C GLY A 240 22.94 -12.13 17.45
N GLU A 241 22.22 -13.17 17.06
CA GLU A 241 22.77 -14.35 16.38
C GLU A 241 22.70 -14.25 14.84
N ASN A 242 21.84 -13.39 14.29
CA ASN A 242 21.49 -13.37 12.87
C ASN A 242 21.77 -12.04 12.14
N ALA A 243 22.37 -11.05 12.82
CA ALA A 243 22.59 -9.71 12.27
C ALA A 243 23.36 -9.71 10.94
N GLU A 244 24.46 -10.47 10.84
CA GLU A 244 25.26 -10.57 9.61
C GLU A 244 24.45 -11.16 8.45
N PHE A 245 23.64 -12.16 8.74
CA PHE A 245 22.80 -12.83 7.76
C PHE A 245 21.67 -11.91 7.24
N LEU A 246 21.05 -11.13 8.13
CA LEU A 246 20.11 -10.08 7.73
C LEU A 246 20.78 -9.00 6.88
N GLN A 247 21.98 -8.55 7.25
CA GLN A 247 22.72 -7.54 6.49
C GLN A 247 23.07 -8.04 5.08
N ASN A 248 23.50 -9.29 4.95
CA ASN A 248 23.77 -9.92 3.65
C ASN A 248 22.51 -9.99 2.79
N ALA A 249 21.38 -10.39 3.37
CA ALA A 249 20.10 -10.42 2.66
C ALA A 249 19.64 -9.04 2.20
N TRP A 250 19.86 -7.99 3.00
CA TRP A 250 19.59 -6.60 2.60
C TRP A 250 20.47 -6.19 1.42
N ASN A 251 21.77 -6.44 1.49
CA ASN A 251 22.74 -6.08 0.46
C ASN A 251 22.45 -6.80 -0.86
N GLU A 252 22.09 -8.09 -0.82
CA GLU A 252 21.68 -8.83 -2.01
C GLU A 252 20.51 -8.17 -2.77
N PHE A 253 19.58 -7.51 -2.07
CA PHE A 253 18.45 -6.81 -2.70
C PHE A 253 18.73 -5.37 -3.11
N HIS A 254 19.69 -4.70 -2.48
CA HIS A 254 19.85 -3.25 -2.63
C HIS A 254 21.24 -2.81 -3.16
N GLU A 255 22.22 -3.71 -3.24
CA GLU A 255 23.53 -3.44 -3.87
C GLU A 255 23.60 -4.00 -5.31
N SER A 256 22.81 -5.03 -5.64
CA SER A 256 22.71 -5.57 -7.00
C SER A 256 22.05 -4.58 -8.00
N SER A 257 21.28 -3.61 -7.51
CA SER A 257 20.67 -2.53 -8.29
C SER A 257 21.63 -1.35 -8.59
N MET A 258 22.85 -1.34 -8.04
CA MET A 258 23.90 -0.36 -8.40
C MET A 258 24.70 -0.75 -9.65
N HIS A 259 24.66 -2.02 -10.07
CA HIS A 259 25.45 -2.53 -11.20
C HIS A 259 24.75 -2.49 -12.56
N GLU A 260 23.47 -2.12 -12.63
CA GLU A 260 22.75 -1.91 -13.91
C GLU A 260 22.69 -0.43 -14.34
N SER A 261 23.36 0.47 -13.61
CA SER A 261 23.34 1.93 -13.85
C SER A 261 24.67 2.52 -14.34
N THR A 262 25.53 1.73 -14.99
CA THR A 262 26.77 2.23 -15.64
C THR A 262 26.79 1.95 -17.12
#